data_AF-A0A8J6Z8U9-F1
#
_entry.id   AF-A0A8J6Z8U9-F1
#
_cell.length_a   1.000
_cell.length_b   1.000
_cell.length_c   1.000
_cell.angle_alpha   90.00
_cell.angle_beta   90.00
_cell.angle_gamma   90.00
#
_symmetry.space_group_name_H-M   'P 1'
#
loop_
_entity.id
_entity.type
_entity.pdbx_description
1 polymer ?
#
loop_
_entity_poly.entity_id
_entity_poly.type
_entity_poly.pdbx_seq_one_letter_code
_entity_poly.pdbx_strand_id
1 'polypeptide(L)'
;MVKQIFLAAILAVIICAGGKVEAAEIYVGNSPATGYDCYVLTDSVRHRNEHSMLISFATLKMVNRYGDAQYLDYTFYDLDGDYVDVEFSNSQGYRGLATAQDTPIEWAMYTVIRDY
;
A
#
# COMPACT_ATOMS: atom_id res chain seq x y z
N MET A 1 -9.45 -4.79 -34.97
CA MET A 1 -9.94 -4.53 -33.60
C MET A 1 -8.73 -4.63 -32.68
N VAL A 2 -8.13 -3.49 -32.31
CA VAL A 2 -6.83 -3.44 -31.61
C VAL A 2 -7.07 -3.60 -30.11
N LYS A 3 -6.54 -4.66 -29.50
CA LYS A 3 -6.48 -4.81 -28.04
C LYS A 3 -5.27 -4.02 -27.54
N GLN A 4 -5.50 -2.88 -26.90
CA GLN A 4 -4.47 -2.20 -26.11
C GLN A 4 -4.23 -3.03 -24.84
N ILE A 5 -3.06 -3.61 -24.74
CA ILE A 5 -2.55 -4.23 -23.52
C ILE A 5 -1.81 -3.10 -22.78
N PHE A 6 -2.34 -2.65 -21.64
CA PHE A 6 -1.63 -1.76 -20.75
C PHE A 6 -0.48 -2.53 -20.11
N LEU A 7 0.75 -2.18 -20.48
CA LEU A 7 1.97 -2.69 -19.86
C LEU A 7 2.25 -1.80 -18.63
N ALA A 8 1.95 -2.29 -17.43
CA ALA A 8 2.40 -1.63 -16.21
C ALA A 8 3.93 -1.83 -16.11
N ALA A 9 4.68 -0.75 -16.19
CA ALA A 9 6.13 -0.77 -16.12
C ALA A 9 6.58 -1.08 -14.69
N ILE A 10 7.09 -2.29 -14.45
CA ILE A 10 7.84 -2.61 -13.22
C ILE A 10 9.26 -2.08 -13.43
N LEU A 11 9.55 -0.92 -12.84
CA LEU A 11 10.91 -0.37 -12.80
C LEU A 11 11.64 -0.99 -11.59
N ALA A 12 12.32 -2.11 -11.81
CA ALA A 12 13.25 -2.68 -10.84
C ALA A 12 14.62 -2.01 -10.99
N VAL A 13 14.96 -1.08 -10.08
CA VAL A 13 16.32 -0.52 -10.00
C VAL A 13 17.12 -1.36 -9.00
N ILE A 14 18.03 -2.20 -9.51
CA ILE A 14 19.01 -2.91 -8.69
C ILE A 14 20.34 -2.17 -8.81
N ILE A 15 20.78 -1.54 -7.71
CA ILE A 15 22.15 -1.03 -7.59
C ILE A 15 22.79 -1.67 -6.36
N CYS A 16 23.69 -2.63 -6.60
CA CYS A 16 24.54 -3.22 -5.58
C CYS A 16 25.75 -2.32 -5.31
N ALA A 17 25.75 -1.61 -4.20
CA ALA A 17 26.98 -1.06 -3.59
C ALA A 17 26.74 -0.73 -2.11
N GLY A 18 26.91 -1.71 -1.20
CA GLY A 18 27.23 -1.51 0.23
C GLY A 18 26.41 -0.52 1.08
N GLY A 19 25.28 -0.01 0.59
CA GLY A 19 24.47 0.99 1.25
C GLY A 19 23.50 0.34 2.23
N LYS A 20 23.14 1.08 3.28
CA LYS A 20 21.87 0.82 3.96
C LYS A 20 20.82 0.75 2.87
N VAL A 21 20.20 -0.42 2.69
CA VAL A 21 19.13 -0.59 1.71
C VAL A 21 18.01 0.32 2.22
N GLU A 22 17.84 1.49 1.61
CA GLU A 22 16.65 2.29 1.84
C GLU A 22 15.46 1.43 1.43
N ALA A 23 14.42 1.41 2.25
CA ALA A 23 13.17 0.73 1.94
C ALA A 23 12.78 1.04 0.50
N ALA A 24 12.49 0.02 -0.32
CA ALA A 24 11.91 0.31 -1.63
C ALA A 24 10.54 0.94 -1.38
N GLU A 25 10.34 2.16 -1.87
CA GLU A 25 9.08 2.90 -1.73
C GLU A 25 8.24 2.70 -2.98
N ILE A 26 7.02 2.17 -2.84
CA ILE A 26 6.10 1.99 -3.97
C ILE A 26 5.03 3.07 -3.92
N TYR A 27 4.97 3.90 -4.96
CA TYR A 27 3.92 4.92 -5.09
C TYR A 27 2.55 4.27 -5.28
N VAL A 28 1.60 4.61 -4.41
CA VAL A 28 0.22 4.08 -4.43
C VAL A 28 -0.82 5.13 -4.80
N GLY A 29 -0.40 6.38 -4.99
CA GLY A 29 -1.26 7.46 -5.49
C GLY A 29 -1.22 8.71 -4.63
N ASN A 30 -2.08 9.67 -4.98
CA ASN A 30 -2.28 10.89 -4.22
C ASN A 30 -3.56 10.78 -3.39
N SER A 31 -3.49 11.07 -2.10
CA SER A 31 -4.65 11.04 -1.21
C SER A 31 -5.61 12.18 -1.55
N PRO A 32 -6.84 11.92 -2.05
CA PRO A 32 -7.78 12.99 -2.42
C PRO A 32 -8.19 13.86 -1.23
N ALA A 33 -8.17 13.30 -0.01
CA ALA A 33 -8.54 13.99 1.21
C ALA A 33 -7.48 15.01 1.67
N THR A 34 -6.20 14.74 1.42
CA THR A 34 -5.09 15.54 1.96
C THR A 34 -4.22 16.20 0.90
N GLY A 35 -4.23 15.67 -0.33
CA GLY A 35 -3.35 16.03 -1.43
C GLY A 35 -1.93 15.46 -1.30
N TYR A 36 -1.69 14.52 -0.38
CA TYR A 36 -0.35 13.97 -0.14
C TYR A 36 -0.06 12.84 -1.11
N ASP A 37 1.19 12.76 -1.56
CA ASP A 37 1.67 11.60 -2.30
C ASP A 37 1.97 10.45 -1.33
N CYS A 38 1.41 9.29 -1.61
CA CYS A 38 1.42 8.13 -0.73
C CYS A 38 2.32 7.03 -1.30
N TYR A 39 3.14 6.46 -0.43
CA TYR A 39 4.08 5.39 -0.75
C TYR A 39 4.00 4.28 0.29
N VAL A 40 4.02 3.02 -0.14
CA VAL A 40 4.21 1.86 0.74
C VAL A 40 5.69 1.63 0.96
N LEU A 41 6.10 1.55 2.23
CA LEU A 41 7.45 1.12 2.59
C LEU A 41 7.50 -0.40 2.57
N THR A 42 8.17 -0.98 1.58
CA THR A 42 8.09 -2.43 1.32
C THR A 42 8.80 -3.29 2.37
N ASP A 43 9.79 -2.73 3.07
CA ASP A 43 10.48 -3.39 4.19
C ASP A 43 9.61 -3.51 5.45
N SER A 44 8.53 -2.74 5.53
CA SER A 44 7.54 -2.79 6.60
C SER A 44 6.44 -3.84 6.36
N VAL A 45 6.34 -4.36 5.13
CA VAL A 45 5.29 -5.30 4.75
C VAL A 45 5.44 -6.61 5.53
N ARG A 46 4.37 -7.02 6.22
CA ARG A 46 4.32 -8.28 6.96
C ARG A 46 2.95 -8.91 6.85
N HIS A 47 2.91 -10.24 6.89
CA HIS A 47 1.67 -11.01 6.86
C HIS A 47 1.59 -11.94 8.06
N ARG A 48 0.35 -12.15 8.53
CA ARG A 48 0.01 -13.13 9.55
C ARG A 48 -1.28 -13.81 9.14
N ASN A 49 -1.26 -15.14 9.13
CA ASN A 49 -2.45 -15.93 8.91
C ASN A 49 -3.10 -16.25 10.26
N GLU A 50 -4.39 -15.97 10.39
CA GLU A 50 -5.22 -16.33 11.55
C GLU A 50 -6.49 -17.03 11.07
N HIS A 51 -6.56 -18.35 11.25
CA HIS A 51 -7.66 -19.18 10.74
C HIS A 51 -7.90 -18.90 9.23
N SER A 52 -9.09 -18.41 8.86
CA SER A 52 -9.52 -18.05 7.50
C SER A 52 -9.26 -16.57 7.16
N MET A 53 -8.35 -15.90 7.87
CA MET A 53 -8.07 -14.48 7.69
C MET A 53 -6.59 -14.23 7.45
N LEU A 54 -6.27 -13.51 6.37
CA LEU A 54 -4.96 -12.93 6.12
C LEU A 54 -4.93 -11.52 6.73
N ILE A 55 -4.04 -11.32 7.70
CA ILE A 55 -3.79 -10.01 8.30
C ILE A 55 -2.48 -9.47 7.73
N SER A 56 -2.55 -8.33 7.07
CA SER A 56 -1.40 -7.68 6.44
C SER A 56 -1.07 -6.36 7.10
N PHE A 57 0.21 -6.08 7.29
CA PHE A 57 0.71 -4.86 7.92
C PHE A 57 1.62 -4.14 6.94
N ALA A 58 1.55 -2.81 6.91
CA ALA A 58 2.52 -1.98 6.22
C ALA A 58 2.50 -0.54 6.73
N THR A 59 3.62 0.15 6.60
CA THR A 59 3.76 1.58 6.83
C THR A 59 3.55 2.33 5.52
N LEU A 60 2.61 3.28 5.55
CA LEU A 60 2.40 4.29 4.51
C LEU A 60 3.23 5.53 4.83
N LYS A 61 4.09 5.93 3.91
CA LYS A 61 4.72 7.25 3.89
C LYS A 61 3.86 8.21 3.07
N MET A 62 3.48 9.33 3.66
CA MET A 62 2.72 10.39 2.99
C MET A 62 3.59 11.65 2.91
N VAL A 63 3.78 12.19 1.71
CA VAL A 63 4.63 13.35 1.45
C VAL A 63 3.78 14.52 0.98
N ASN A 64 3.90 15.66 1.64
CA ASN A 64 3.19 16.88 1.24
C ASN A 64 3.91 17.60 0.09
N ARG A 65 3.28 18.65 -0.46
CA ARG A 65 3.86 19.47 -1.56
C ARG A 65 5.18 20.20 -1.21
N TYR A 66 5.53 20.27 0.07
CA TYR A 66 6.77 20.88 0.56
C TYR A 66 7.88 19.86 0.78
N GLY A 67 7.59 18.56 0.62
CA GLY A 67 8.52 17.46 0.84
C GLY A 67 8.54 16.93 2.28
N ASP A 68 7.66 17.42 3.17
CA ASP A 68 7.58 16.87 4.53
C ASP A 68 6.87 15.53 4.50
N ALA A 69 7.46 14.55 5.18
CA ALA A 69 6.93 13.20 5.28
C ALA A 69 6.27 12.93 6.65
N GLN A 70 5.14 12.24 6.62
CA GLN A 70 4.53 11.59 7.78
C GLN A 70 4.33 10.11 7.50
N TYR A 71 4.21 9.30 8.56
CA TYR A 71 4.14 7.85 8.46
C TYR A 71 2.95 7.32 9.23
N LEU A 72 2.21 6.39 8.63
CA LEU A 72 1.05 5.73 9.22
C LEU A 72 1.19 4.23 9.09
N ASP A 73 1.04 3.51 10.20
CA ASP A 73 1.01 2.05 10.17
C ASP A 73 -0.42 1.60 9.91
N TYR A 74 -0.61 0.77 8.89
CA TYR A 74 -1.87 0.17 8.53
C TYR A 74 -1.89 -1.31 8.85
N THR A 75 -3.07 -1.80 9.22
CA THR A 75 -3.41 -3.22 9.29
C THR A 75 -4.61 -3.46 8.40
N PHE A 76 -4.50 -4.43 7.49
CA PHE A 76 -5.57 -4.91 6.63
C PHE A 76 -6.00 -6.31 7.07
N TYR A 77 -7.31 -6.56 7.02
CA TYR A 77 -7.94 -7.82 7.36
C TYR A 77 -8.71 -8.30 6.14
N ASP A 78 -8.28 -9.44 5.61
CA ASP A 78 -8.83 -10.06 4.41
C ASP A 78 -9.32 -11.47 4.78
N LEU A 79 -10.63 -11.70 4.60
CA LEU A 79 -11.24 -13.00 4.84
C LEU A 79 -11.11 -13.86 3.58
N ASP A 80 -10.32 -14.92 3.70
CA ASP A 80 -10.21 -16.03 2.74
C ASP A 80 -10.02 -15.63 1.26
N GLY A 81 -9.32 -14.52 1.00
CA GLY A 81 -8.85 -14.14 -0.34
C GLY A 81 -9.95 -13.66 -1.29
N ASP A 82 -11.10 -13.26 -0.75
CA ASP A 82 -12.16 -12.64 -1.53
C ASP A 82 -11.99 -11.11 -1.51
N TYR A 83 -11.92 -10.50 -2.69
CA TYR A 83 -11.61 -9.08 -2.90
C TYR A 83 -12.69 -8.12 -2.38
N VAL A 84 -13.73 -8.65 -1.76
CA VAL A 84 -15.01 -7.97 -1.61
C VAL A 84 -15.08 -7.21 -0.29
N ASP A 85 -14.37 -7.63 0.76
CA ASP A 85 -14.51 -7.07 2.12
C ASP A 85 -13.18 -6.94 2.86
N VAL A 86 -12.25 -6.13 2.32
CA VAL A 86 -10.99 -5.85 3.02
C VAL A 86 -11.19 -4.73 4.04
N GLU A 87 -11.20 -5.06 5.31
CA GLU A 87 -11.22 -4.07 6.39
C GLU A 87 -9.81 -3.52 6.63
N PHE A 88 -9.70 -2.25 7.01
CA PHE A 88 -8.43 -1.66 7.44
C PHE A 88 -8.57 -0.89 8.75
N SER A 89 -7.44 -0.74 9.42
CA SER A 89 -7.24 0.24 10.48
C SER A 89 -5.86 0.86 10.39
N ASN A 90 -5.66 2.07 10.92
CA ASN A 90 -4.35 2.70 10.98
C ASN A 90 -3.96 3.20 12.38
N SER A 91 -2.69 3.60 12.53
CA SER A 91 -2.11 4.07 13.80
C SER A 91 -2.73 5.34 14.37
N GLN A 92 -3.53 6.08 13.59
CA GLN A 92 -4.32 7.23 14.05
C GLN A 92 -5.74 6.86 14.50
N GLY A 93 -6.10 5.57 14.46
CA GLY A 93 -7.38 5.06 14.91
C GLY A 93 -8.49 5.11 13.84
N TYR A 94 -8.17 5.49 12.59
CA TYR A 94 -9.11 5.39 11.50
C TYR A 94 -9.34 3.93 11.12
N ARG A 95 -10.58 3.61 10.75
CA ARG A 95 -11.01 2.28 10.30
C ARG A 95 -12.00 2.42 9.16
N GLY A 96 -12.04 1.43 8.29
CA GLY A 96 -12.98 1.41 7.18
C GLY A 96 -12.85 0.17 6.31
N LEU A 97 -13.59 0.16 5.21
CA LEU A 97 -13.45 -0.82 4.14
C LEU A 97 -12.55 -0.24 3.06
N ALA A 98 -11.61 -1.02 2.55
CA ALA A 98 -10.75 -0.68 1.43
C ALA A 98 -11.51 -0.97 0.13
N THR A 99 -11.88 0.07 -0.63
CA THR A 99 -12.59 -0.02 -1.91
C THR A 99 -11.96 0.91 -2.93
N ALA A 100 -12.01 0.54 -4.21
CA ALA A 100 -11.44 1.36 -5.28
C ALA A 100 -12.15 2.72 -5.45
N GLN A 101 -13.39 2.84 -4.94
CA GLN A 101 -14.23 4.02 -5.10
C GLN A 101 -14.18 4.95 -3.88
N ASP A 102 -14.30 4.41 -2.67
CA ASP A 102 -14.47 5.21 -1.46
C ASP A 102 -13.15 5.46 -0.72
N THR A 103 -12.25 4.48 -0.73
CA THR A 103 -10.95 4.51 -0.04
C THR A 103 -9.83 4.07 -0.99
N PRO A 104 -9.64 4.80 -2.10
CA PRO A 104 -8.78 4.37 -3.21
C PRO A 104 -7.31 4.20 -2.81
N ILE A 105 -6.82 4.94 -1.80
CA ILE A 105 -5.44 4.82 -1.31
C ILE A 105 -5.26 3.53 -0.52
N GLU A 106 -6.17 3.24 0.41
CA GLU A 106 -6.16 2.01 1.19
C GLU A 106 -6.31 0.78 0.29
N TRP A 107 -7.17 0.88 -0.73
CA TRP A 107 -7.29 -0.15 -1.74
C TRP A 107 -5.99 -0.36 -2.53
N ALA A 108 -5.39 0.72 -3.05
CA ALA A 108 -4.12 0.63 -3.76
C ALA A 108 -3.00 0.06 -2.87
N MET A 109 -2.95 0.47 -1.60
CA MET A 109 -2.04 -0.10 -0.60
C MET A 109 -2.22 -1.60 -0.46
N TYR A 110 -3.44 -2.05 -0.19
CA TYR A 110 -3.72 -3.47 -0.02
C TYR A 110 -3.33 -4.29 -1.26
N THR A 111 -3.61 -3.78 -2.47
CA THR A 111 -3.21 -4.47 -3.71
C THR A 111 -1.69 -4.64 -3.84
N VAL A 112 -0.91 -3.64 -3.43
CA VAL A 112 0.56 -3.74 -3.41
C VAL A 112 1.03 -4.71 -2.33
N ILE A 113 0.48 -4.60 -1.12
CA ILE A 113 0.90 -5.35 0.06
C ILE A 113 0.66 -6.84 -0.12
N ARG A 114 -0.48 -7.23 -0.69
CA ARG A 114 -0.83 -8.64 -0.89
C ARG A 114 0.11 -9.36 -1.86
N ASP A 115 0.64 -8.65 -2.84
CA ASP A 115 1.47 -9.22 -3.89
C ASP A 115 2.97 -9.27 -3.49
N TYR A 116 3.31 -8.86 -2.25
CA TYR A 116 4.66 -8.86 -1.66
C TYR A 116 4.96 -10.13 -0.84
#